data_AF-A0A844MVQ2-F1
#
_entry.id   AF-A0A844MVQ2-F1
#
_cell.length_a   1.000
_cell.length_b   1.000
_cell.length_c   1.000
_cell.angle_alpha   90.00
_cell.angle_beta   90.00
_cell.angle_gamma   90.00
#
_symmetry.space_group_name_H-M   'P 1'
#
loop_
_entity.id
_entity.type
_entity.pdbx_description
1 polymer ?
#
loop_
_entity_poly.entity_id
_entity_poly.type
_entity_poly.pdbx_seq_one_letter_code
_entity_poly.pdbx_strand_id
1 'polypeptide(L)'
;MPTLTQLREQAKSLKLIRLSGLKKSELQSLIDARVQKFGDIPVKHLHPGSVFKKMLGIASWEWSDAQLNILPGKYLSALCQVMGIPYSGTKAKCLERLKNAARVRQILKDYMSGDDIQALADSMKGAELKQLCKSVRTFAGSTKYAMAASLIQWKLTSSRKGQENYLNAISYLKEQRNKVVTFKPRQQELQAA
;
A
#
# COMPACT_ATOMS: atom_id res chain seq x y z
N MET A 1 -12.04 24.97 31.76
CA MET A 1 -12.35 25.64 30.49
C MET A 1 -12.38 24.62 29.34
N PRO A 2 -13.53 24.05 28.95
CA PRO A 2 -13.73 23.52 27.61
C PRO A 2 -14.14 24.68 26.71
N THR A 3 -13.21 25.60 26.47
CA THR A 3 -13.36 26.88 25.74
C THR A 3 -12.01 27.19 25.07
N LEU A 4 -11.75 27.01 23.77
CA LEU A 4 -12.56 26.53 22.61
C LEU A 4 -13.76 25.64 22.98
N THR A 5 -14.98 26.12 22.68
CA THR A 5 -16.21 25.75 23.40
C THR A 5 -16.70 24.33 23.19
N GLN A 6 -16.18 23.45 24.04
CA GLN A 6 -16.18 22.00 23.88
C GLN A 6 -15.64 21.58 22.47
N LEU A 7 -14.93 22.51 21.77
CA LEU A 7 -15.35 22.94 20.42
C LEU A 7 -15.03 22.00 19.28
N ARG A 8 -16.00 22.00 18.37
CA ARG A 8 -16.42 20.81 17.66
C ARG A 8 -16.85 19.87 18.79
N GLU A 9 -18.10 20.08 19.22
CA GLU A 9 -18.70 19.77 20.55
C GLU A 9 -18.78 18.28 20.80
N GLN A 10 -17.74 17.75 21.46
CA GLN A 10 -17.15 16.48 21.08
C GLN A 10 -16.71 16.51 19.59
N ALA A 11 -17.63 16.83 18.66
CA ALA A 11 -17.73 16.45 17.26
C ALA A 11 -17.53 14.95 17.06
N LYS A 12 -17.39 14.23 18.20
CA LYS A 12 -16.78 12.97 18.70
C LYS A 12 -17.83 11.93 19.05
N SER A 13 -18.98 12.07 18.44
CA SER A 13 -19.29 11.04 17.47
C SER A 13 -18.15 10.86 16.41
N LEU A 14 -17.40 11.93 16.05
CA LEU A 14 -16.17 12.13 15.22
C LEU A 14 -15.78 10.86 14.50
N LYS A 15 -16.49 10.53 13.45
CA LYS A 15 -15.82 9.96 12.28
C LYS A 15 -15.22 11.10 11.43
N LEU A 16 -14.69 12.19 12.03
CA LEU A 16 -14.45 13.50 11.39
C LEU A 16 -13.10 14.20 11.66
N ILE A 17 -12.79 15.09 10.71
CA ILE A 17 -11.96 16.31 10.62
C ILE A 17 -12.70 17.15 9.54
N ARG A 18 -12.78 18.49 9.49
CA ARG A 18 -11.89 19.61 9.89
C ARG A 18 -11.73 19.88 11.39
N LEU A 19 -10.47 19.99 11.84
CA LEU A 19 -10.01 20.20 13.23
C LEU A 19 -8.94 21.33 13.35
N SER A 20 -8.99 22.36 12.49
CA SER A 20 -8.03 23.48 12.53
C SER A 20 -8.13 24.33 13.81
N GLY A 21 -7.01 24.87 14.29
CA GLY A 21 -6.98 25.79 15.45
C GLY A 21 -7.11 25.13 16.83
N LEU A 22 -7.07 23.79 16.92
CA LEU A 22 -6.92 23.06 18.18
C LEU A 22 -5.44 22.94 18.57
N LYS A 23 -5.14 22.97 19.87
CA LYS A 23 -3.80 22.67 20.39
C LYS A 23 -3.48 21.18 20.23
N LYS A 24 -2.19 20.83 20.21
CA LYS A 24 -1.73 19.44 20.06
C LYS A 24 -2.29 18.51 21.14
N SER A 25 -2.33 18.96 22.40
CA SER A 25 -2.90 18.21 23.52
C SER A 25 -4.41 17.99 23.35
N GLU A 26 -5.15 19.03 22.98
CA GLU A 26 -6.59 18.97 22.70
C GLU A 26 -6.87 17.98 21.55
N LEU A 27 -6.10 18.04 20.46
CA LEU A 27 -6.20 17.12 19.31
C LEU A 27 -5.88 15.67 19.67
N GLN A 28 -4.86 15.43 20.49
CA GLN A 28 -4.48 14.09 20.94
C GLN A 28 -5.61 13.48 21.80
N SER A 29 -6.11 14.24 22.78
CA SER A 29 -7.33 13.91 23.52
C SER A 29 -8.56 13.78 22.60
N LEU A 30 -8.52 14.27 21.35
CA LEU A 30 -9.57 13.97 20.36
C LEU A 30 -9.43 12.61 19.68
N ILE A 31 -8.20 12.19 19.41
CA ILE A 31 -7.87 10.91 18.79
C ILE A 31 -8.10 9.75 19.76
N ASP A 32 -7.64 9.86 21.01
CA ASP A 32 -7.66 8.75 21.96
C ASP A 32 -9.09 8.36 22.36
N ALA A 33 -9.93 9.35 22.68
CA ALA A 33 -11.36 9.16 22.94
C ALA A 33 -12.11 8.57 21.72
N ARG A 34 -11.61 8.79 20.50
CA ARG A 34 -12.14 8.13 19.31
C ARG A 34 -11.71 6.66 19.23
N VAL A 35 -10.41 6.38 19.37
CA VAL A 35 -9.86 5.02 19.25
C VAL A 35 -10.47 4.13 20.33
N GLN A 36 -10.64 4.63 21.55
CA GLN A 36 -11.33 3.93 22.64
C GLN A 36 -12.80 3.58 22.30
N LYS A 37 -13.49 4.41 21.51
CA LYS A 37 -14.93 4.24 21.18
C LYS A 37 -15.20 3.46 19.90
N PHE A 38 -14.27 3.44 18.94
CA PHE A 38 -14.46 2.85 17.61
C PHE A 38 -13.32 1.93 17.13
N GLY A 39 -12.24 1.78 17.90
CA GLY A 39 -11.03 1.05 17.51
C GLY A 39 -10.15 1.73 16.47
N ASP A 40 -10.62 2.77 15.77
CA ASP A 40 -9.94 3.30 14.58
C ASP A 40 -10.03 4.83 14.39
N ILE A 41 -9.21 5.35 13.48
CA ILE A 41 -9.32 6.70 12.92
C ILE A 41 -9.65 6.56 11.42
N PRO A 42 -10.75 7.15 10.91
CA PRO A 42 -11.12 7.08 9.52
C PRO A 42 -9.99 7.56 8.63
N VAL A 43 -9.72 6.77 7.61
CA VAL A 43 -8.62 6.95 6.67
C VAL A 43 -8.52 8.39 6.14
N LYS A 44 -9.66 9.03 5.83
CA LYS A 44 -9.78 10.43 5.38
C LYS A 44 -9.13 11.50 6.29
N HIS A 45 -8.80 11.14 7.53
CA HIS A 45 -8.20 12.02 8.55
C HIS A 45 -6.73 11.71 8.82
N LEU A 46 -6.23 10.61 8.25
CA LEU A 46 -4.84 10.21 8.37
C LEU A 46 -4.00 10.90 7.29
N HIS A 47 -2.80 11.33 7.65
CA HIS A 47 -1.84 11.80 6.65
C HIS A 47 -1.53 10.65 5.65
N PRO A 48 -1.51 10.88 4.32
CA PRO A 48 -1.36 9.80 3.35
C PRO A 48 -0.09 8.96 3.54
N GLY A 49 1.01 9.56 4.02
CA GLY A 49 2.23 8.83 4.35
C GLY A 49 2.06 7.81 5.50
N SER A 50 1.19 8.09 6.47
CA SER A 50 0.86 7.17 7.57
C SER A 50 -0.02 6.02 7.08
N VAL A 51 -0.98 6.31 6.19
CA VAL A 51 -1.80 5.28 5.51
C VAL A 51 -0.91 4.35 4.69
N PHE A 52 -0.02 4.92 3.87
CA PHE A 52 0.95 4.17 3.08
C PHE A 52 1.83 3.26 3.96
N LYS A 53 2.41 3.79 5.05
CA LYS A 53 3.22 2.99 5.98
C LYS A 53 2.42 1.83 6.60
N LYS A 54 1.14 2.05 6.98
CA LYS A 54 0.28 0.98 7.51
C LYS A 54 -0.01 -0.09 6.45
N MET A 55 -0.28 0.31 5.20
CA MET A 55 -0.57 -0.63 4.10
C MET A 55 0.62 -1.55 3.76
N LEU A 56 1.86 -1.09 3.92
CA LEU A 56 3.05 -1.92 3.68
C LEU A 56 3.19 -3.10 4.67
N GLY A 57 2.54 -3.02 5.84
CA GLY A 57 2.53 -4.10 6.84
C GLY A 57 1.28 -4.99 6.79
N ILE A 58 0.44 -4.85 5.75
CA ILE A 58 -0.85 -5.54 5.61
C ILE A 58 -0.92 -6.20 4.23
N ALA A 59 -1.50 -7.39 4.15
CA ALA A 59 -1.62 -8.12 2.88
C ALA A 59 -2.45 -7.32 1.86
N SER A 60 -2.06 -7.37 0.58
CA SER A 60 -2.63 -6.47 -0.45
C SER A 60 -4.13 -6.65 -0.70
N TRP A 61 -4.70 -7.80 -0.37
CA TRP A 61 -6.14 -8.09 -0.48
C TRP A 61 -6.98 -7.54 0.69
N GLU A 62 -6.35 -7.08 1.77
CA GLU A 62 -7.02 -6.44 2.92
C GLU A 62 -7.05 -4.91 2.79
N TRP A 63 -6.47 -4.35 1.72
CA TRP A 63 -6.48 -2.92 1.46
C TRP A 63 -7.86 -2.43 1.03
N SER A 64 -8.43 -1.52 1.81
CA SER A 64 -9.72 -0.89 1.49
C SER A 64 -9.60 0.16 0.38
N ASP A 65 -10.68 0.32 -0.38
CA ASP A 65 -10.85 1.38 -1.36
C ASP A 65 -10.59 2.79 -0.80
N ALA A 66 -10.97 3.04 0.47
CA ALA A 66 -10.72 4.30 1.13
C ALA A 66 -9.21 4.56 1.33
N GLN A 67 -8.44 3.53 1.69
CA GLN A 67 -6.97 3.61 1.83
C GLN A 67 -6.29 3.86 0.49
N LEU A 68 -6.72 3.22 -0.59
CA LEU A 68 -6.16 3.48 -1.92
C LEU A 68 -6.52 4.88 -2.44
N ASN A 69 -7.77 5.34 -2.24
CA ASN A 69 -8.22 6.61 -2.79
C ASN A 69 -7.57 7.84 -2.15
N ILE A 70 -7.24 7.82 -0.85
CA ILE A 70 -6.58 8.96 -0.20
C ILE A 70 -5.13 9.16 -0.66
N LEU A 71 -4.46 8.11 -1.16
CA LEU A 71 -3.05 8.19 -1.53
C LEU A 71 -2.82 9.09 -2.75
N PRO A 72 -1.88 10.06 -2.67
CA PRO A 72 -1.29 10.71 -3.84
C PRO A 72 -0.70 9.72 -4.84
N GLY A 73 -0.67 10.09 -6.13
CA GLY A 73 -0.19 9.23 -7.21
C GLY A 73 1.21 8.65 -6.99
N LYS A 74 2.12 9.41 -6.36
CA LYS A 74 3.47 8.93 -6.00
C LYS A 74 3.45 7.71 -5.07
N TYR A 75 2.54 7.66 -4.10
CA TYR A 75 2.42 6.52 -3.18
C TYR A 75 1.76 5.32 -3.84
N LEU A 76 0.76 5.53 -4.72
CA LEU A 76 0.18 4.45 -5.52
C LEU A 76 1.20 3.84 -6.49
N SER A 77 2.04 4.66 -7.11
CA SER A 77 3.16 4.21 -7.94
C SER A 77 4.17 3.39 -7.12
N ALA A 78 4.52 3.84 -5.92
CA ALA A 78 5.37 3.07 -5.00
C ALA A 78 4.73 1.75 -4.54
N LEU A 79 3.41 1.71 -4.27
CA LEU A 79 2.70 0.45 -4.00
C LEU A 79 2.76 -0.50 -5.20
N CYS A 80 2.60 0.00 -6.43
CA CYS A 80 2.75 -0.82 -7.63
C CYS A 80 4.17 -1.41 -7.75
N GLN A 81 5.22 -0.63 -7.44
CA GLN A 81 6.61 -1.11 -7.42
C GLN A 81 6.82 -2.21 -6.38
N VAL A 82 6.33 -2.02 -5.14
CA VAL A 82 6.41 -3.02 -4.05
C VAL A 82 5.56 -4.27 -4.35
N MET A 83 4.49 -4.14 -5.14
CA MET A 83 3.74 -5.29 -5.65
C MET A 83 4.35 -5.94 -6.90
N GLY A 84 5.42 -5.36 -7.48
CA GLY A 84 6.05 -5.86 -8.71
C GLY A 84 5.15 -5.77 -9.95
N ILE A 85 4.22 -4.81 -9.98
CA ILE A 85 3.27 -4.57 -11.09
C ILE A 85 3.56 -3.21 -11.78
N PRO A 86 3.05 -2.97 -13.00
CA PRO A 86 3.33 -1.72 -13.73
C PRO A 86 2.91 -0.47 -12.94
N TYR A 87 3.86 0.43 -12.69
CA TYR A 87 3.71 1.58 -11.80
C TYR A 87 3.57 2.95 -12.50
N SER A 88 3.64 2.98 -13.84
CA SER A 88 3.58 4.21 -14.66
C SER A 88 2.16 4.58 -15.10
N GLY A 89 1.92 5.88 -15.29
CA GLY A 89 0.65 6.44 -15.78
C GLY A 89 -0.14 7.21 -14.72
N THR A 90 -1.45 7.37 -14.94
CA THR A 90 -2.31 8.21 -14.10
C THR A 90 -2.66 7.56 -12.76
N LYS A 91 -3.05 8.38 -11.77
CA LYS A 91 -3.54 7.92 -10.45
C LYS A 91 -4.60 6.81 -10.58
N ALA A 92 -5.57 7.01 -11.47
CA ALA A 92 -6.64 6.04 -11.75
C ALA A 92 -6.10 4.70 -12.28
N LYS A 93 -5.18 4.72 -13.25
CA LYS A 93 -4.56 3.50 -13.80
C LYS A 93 -3.73 2.73 -12.75
N CYS A 94 -3.06 3.42 -11.82
CA CYS A 94 -2.39 2.75 -10.72
C CYS A 94 -3.39 2.12 -9.74
N LEU A 95 -4.45 2.85 -9.36
CA LEU A 95 -5.49 2.36 -8.46
C LEU A 95 -6.24 1.14 -9.02
N GLU A 96 -6.58 1.14 -10.31
CA GLU A 96 -7.17 0.00 -11.03
C GLU A 96 -6.26 -1.24 -10.94
N ARG A 97 -4.96 -1.09 -11.27
CA ARG A 97 -3.99 -2.20 -11.23
C ARG A 97 -3.80 -2.76 -9.82
N LEU A 98 -3.74 -1.90 -8.81
CA LEU A 98 -3.61 -2.32 -7.41
C LEU A 98 -4.82 -3.15 -6.98
N LYS A 99 -6.05 -2.73 -7.33
CA LYS A 99 -7.28 -3.50 -7.07
C LYS A 99 -7.31 -4.84 -7.80
N ASN A 100 -6.98 -4.86 -9.09
CA ASN A 100 -6.96 -6.11 -9.87
C ASN A 100 -5.91 -7.08 -9.30
N ALA A 101 -4.71 -6.59 -8.99
CA ALA A 101 -3.65 -7.40 -8.39
C ALA A 101 -4.01 -7.89 -6.98
N ALA A 102 -4.66 -7.07 -6.16
CA ALA A 102 -5.18 -7.44 -4.84
C ALA A 102 -6.22 -8.57 -4.94
N ARG A 103 -7.23 -8.41 -5.79
CA ARG A 103 -8.26 -9.44 -6.07
C ARG A 103 -7.64 -10.74 -6.57
N VAL A 104 -6.73 -10.69 -7.55
CA VAL A 104 -6.09 -11.91 -8.06
C VAL A 104 -5.24 -12.58 -6.98
N ARG A 105 -4.48 -11.81 -6.17
CA ARG A 105 -3.73 -12.37 -5.04
C ARG A 105 -4.63 -13.00 -3.96
N GLN A 106 -5.83 -12.47 -3.75
CA GLN A 106 -6.82 -13.06 -2.83
C GLN A 106 -7.32 -14.43 -3.33
N ILE A 107 -7.66 -14.53 -4.62
CA ILE A 107 -8.10 -15.78 -5.25
C ILE A 107 -6.96 -16.81 -5.24
N LEU A 108 -5.75 -16.36 -5.59
CA LEU A 108 -4.58 -17.21 -5.64
C LEU A 108 -3.95 -17.45 -4.26
N LYS A 109 -4.53 -16.98 -3.14
CA LYS A 109 -3.83 -16.97 -1.83
C LYS A 109 -3.33 -18.37 -1.43
N ASP A 110 -4.17 -19.38 -1.64
CA ASP A 110 -3.95 -20.79 -1.25
C ASP A 110 -3.14 -21.58 -2.29
N TYR A 111 -2.92 -21.02 -3.50
CA TYR A 111 -2.17 -21.65 -4.59
C TYR A 111 -0.76 -21.03 -4.65
N MET A 112 0.26 -21.74 -4.19
CA MET A 112 1.59 -21.22 -3.88
C MET A 112 2.72 -21.76 -4.76
N SER A 113 2.50 -22.87 -5.44
CA SER A 113 3.52 -23.69 -6.13
C SER A 113 3.11 -24.04 -7.56
N GLY A 114 4.00 -24.72 -8.30
CA GLY A 114 3.68 -25.29 -9.61
C GLY A 114 2.70 -26.48 -9.53
N ASP A 115 2.70 -27.20 -8.41
CA ASP A 115 1.85 -28.37 -8.20
C ASP A 115 0.37 -27.97 -8.06
N ASP A 116 0.13 -26.73 -7.61
CA ASP A 116 -1.20 -26.12 -7.47
C ASP A 116 -1.86 -25.74 -8.80
N ILE A 117 -1.17 -25.84 -9.95
CA ILE A 117 -1.69 -25.43 -11.27
C ILE A 117 -2.95 -26.24 -11.64
N GLN A 118 -2.93 -27.56 -11.43
CA GLN A 118 -4.07 -28.42 -11.76
C GLN A 118 -5.27 -28.13 -10.85
N ALA A 119 -5.04 -27.99 -9.54
CA ALA A 119 -6.09 -27.65 -8.57
C ALA A 119 -6.77 -26.30 -8.90
N LEU A 120 -5.99 -25.27 -9.25
CA LEU A 120 -6.51 -23.98 -9.70
C LEU A 120 -7.25 -24.09 -11.05
N ALA A 121 -6.72 -24.90 -11.97
CA ALA A 121 -7.35 -25.13 -13.25
C ALA A 121 -8.71 -25.79 -13.08
N ASP A 122 -8.88 -26.72 -12.15
CA ASP A 122 -10.15 -27.44 -11.92
C ASP A 122 -11.17 -26.61 -11.14
N SER A 123 -10.74 -25.84 -10.14
CA SER A 123 -11.63 -25.05 -9.26
C SER A 123 -12.39 -23.90 -9.93
N MET A 124 -11.98 -23.46 -11.12
CA MET A 124 -12.55 -22.29 -11.81
C MET A 124 -13.03 -22.61 -13.24
N LYS A 125 -13.94 -21.79 -13.79
CA LYS A 125 -14.32 -21.87 -15.22
C LYS A 125 -13.24 -21.20 -16.09
N GLY A 126 -13.04 -21.73 -17.30
CA GLY A 126 -12.04 -21.19 -18.24
C GLY A 126 -12.26 -19.70 -18.59
N ALA A 127 -13.52 -19.26 -18.66
CA ALA A 127 -13.85 -17.84 -18.87
C ALA A 127 -13.41 -16.94 -17.70
N GLU A 128 -13.51 -17.42 -16.47
CA GLU A 128 -13.12 -16.69 -15.26
C GLU A 128 -11.59 -16.57 -15.18
N LEU A 129 -10.86 -17.68 -15.38
CA LEU A 129 -9.40 -17.68 -15.51
C LEU A 129 -8.92 -16.70 -16.58
N LYS A 130 -9.59 -16.67 -17.75
CA LYS A 130 -9.29 -15.74 -18.85
C LYS A 130 -9.49 -14.27 -18.46
N GLN A 131 -10.54 -13.98 -17.68
CA GLN A 131 -10.76 -12.63 -17.13
C GLN A 131 -9.69 -12.24 -16.10
N LEU A 132 -9.30 -13.16 -15.21
CA LEU A 132 -8.21 -12.93 -14.24
C LEU A 132 -6.91 -12.62 -14.98
N CYS A 133 -6.51 -13.44 -15.97
CA CYS A 133 -5.30 -13.21 -16.76
C CYS A 133 -5.28 -11.81 -17.39
N LYS A 134 -6.39 -11.41 -18.03
CA LYS A 134 -6.55 -10.06 -18.62
C LYS A 134 -6.43 -8.96 -17.56
N SER A 135 -7.04 -9.12 -16.39
CA SER A 135 -7.08 -8.07 -15.34
C SER A 135 -5.69 -7.68 -14.81
N VAL A 136 -4.75 -8.64 -14.76
CA VAL A 136 -3.36 -8.43 -14.34
C VAL A 136 -2.37 -8.40 -15.51
N ARG A 137 -2.86 -8.49 -16.75
CA ARG A 137 -2.09 -8.44 -18.00
C ARG A 137 -1.02 -9.53 -18.11
N THR A 138 -1.32 -10.73 -17.62
CA THR A 138 -0.52 -11.94 -17.89
C THR A 138 -1.06 -12.69 -19.11
N PHE A 139 -0.31 -13.68 -19.61
CA PHE A 139 -0.71 -14.50 -20.74
C PHE A 139 -2.03 -15.23 -20.45
N ALA A 140 -2.86 -15.38 -21.48
CA ALA A 140 -4.15 -16.05 -21.41
C ALA A 140 -4.18 -17.17 -22.46
N GLY A 141 -3.60 -18.33 -22.09
CA GLY A 141 -3.51 -19.50 -22.96
C GLY A 141 -4.88 -20.07 -23.37
N SER A 142 -4.87 -20.99 -24.33
CA SER A 142 -6.07 -21.64 -24.85
C SER A 142 -6.74 -22.61 -23.86
N THR A 143 -5.98 -23.18 -22.92
CA THR A 143 -6.46 -24.18 -21.95
C THR A 143 -6.57 -23.61 -20.53
N LYS A 144 -7.42 -24.22 -19.68
CA LYS A 144 -7.54 -23.87 -18.25
C LYS A 144 -6.18 -23.95 -17.55
N TYR A 145 -5.44 -25.05 -17.78
CA TYR A 145 -4.11 -25.29 -17.26
C TYR A 145 -3.12 -24.16 -17.61
N ALA A 146 -3.04 -23.76 -18.88
CA ALA A 146 -2.13 -22.70 -19.31
C ALA A 146 -2.46 -21.33 -18.68
N MET A 147 -3.75 -21.04 -18.44
CA MET A 147 -4.17 -19.83 -17.73
C MET A 147 -3.85 -19.89 -16.23
N ALA A 148 -4.10 -21.03 -15.56
CA ALA A 148 -3.74 -21.26 -14.17
C ALA A 148 -2.22 -21.11 -13.95
N ALA A 149 -1.41 -21.75 -14.79
CA ALA A 149 0.05 -21.60 -14.80
C ALA A 149 0.48 -20.13 -14.97
N SER A 150 -0.14 -19.40 -15.91
CA SER A 150 0.17 -17.98 -16.17
C SER A 150 -0.18 -17.06 -14.99
N LEU A 151 -1.18 -17.43 -14.17
CA LEU A 151 -1.58 -16.70 -12.97
C LEU A 151 -0.66 -16.98 -11.78
N ILE A 152 -0.31 -18.24 -11.54
CA ILE A 152 0.65 -18.64 -10.49
C ILE A 152 2.03 -18.06 -10.80
N GLN A 153 2.51 -18.19 -12.05
CA GLN A 153 3.78 -17.59 -12.48
C GLN A 153 3.78 -16.06 -12.33
N TRP A 154 2.65 -15.39 -12.59
CA TRP A 154 2.49 -13.96 -12.35
C TRP A 154 2.56 -13.62 -10.84
N LYS A 155 1.92 -14.41 -9.96
CA LYS A 155 1.97 -14.22 -8.50
C LYS A 155 3.42 -14.31 -8.01
N LEU A 156 4.14 -15.38 -8.38
CA LEU A 156 5.53 -15.59 -8.01
C LEU A 156 6.45 -14.49 -8.54
N THR A 157 6.36 -14.17 -9.84
CA THR A 157 7.20 -13.17 -10.50
C THR A 157 6.95 -11.75 -9.96
N SER A 158 5.69 -11.39 -9.68
CA SER A 158 5.35 -10.07 -9.12
C SER A 158 5.83 -9.94 -7.66
N SER A 159 5.73 -10.99 -6.86
CA SER A 159 6.30 -11.01 -5.51
C SER A 159 7.82 -10.85 -5.52
N ARG A 160 8.54 -11.59 -6.37
CA ARG A 160 10.00 -11.45 -6.55
C ARG A 160 10.40 -10.02 -6.95
N LYS A 161 9.78 -9.49 -8.02
CA LYS A 161 10.04 -8.10 -8.48
C LYS A 161 9.73 -7.05 -7.42
N GLY A 162 8.68 -7.29 -6.63
CA GLY A 162 8.31 -6.44 -5.49
C GLY A 162 9.39 -6.39 -4.41
N GLN A 163 9.93 -7.57 -4.04
CA GLN A 163 11.02 -7.71 -3.09
C GLN A 163 12.32 -7.08 -3.62
N GLU A 164 12.66 -7.28 -4.90
CA GLU A 164 13.81 -6.65 -5.55
C GLU A 164 13.72 -5.11 -5.50
N ASN A 165 12.57 -4.54 -5.88
CA ASN A 165 12.32 -3.10 -5.80
C ASN A 165 12.46 -2.56 -4.36
N TYR A 166 11.95 -3.30 -3.37
CA TYR A 166 12.05 -2.93 -1.96
C TYR A 166 13.50 -2.96 -1.44
N LEU A 167 14.27 -4.00 -1.78
CA LEU A 167 15.68 -4.12 -1.40
C LEU A 167 16.53 -3.02 -2.07
N ASN A 168 16.30 -2.75 -3.36
CA ASN A 168 16.96 -1.67 -4.09
C ASN A 168 16.69 -0.29 -3.45
N ALA A 169 15.44 -0.04 -3.04
CA ALA A 169 15.08 1.19 -2.34
C ALA A 169 15.78 1.32 -0.97
N ILE A 170 15.93 0.21 -0.22
CA ILE A 170 16.69 0.20 1.05
C ILE A 170 18.17 0.49 0.80
N SER A 171 18.79 -0.17 -0.17
CA SER A 171 20.22 0.02 -0.50
C SER A 171 20.50 1.47 -0.89
N TYR A 172 19.69 2.05 -1.78
CA TYR A 172 19.76 3.47 -2.13
C TYR A 172 19.66 4.39 -0.91
N LEU A 173 18.69 4.15 0.00
CA LEU A 173 18.56 4.96 1.21
C LEU A 173 19.76 4.84 2.17
N LYS A 174 20.38 3.66 2.26
CA LYS A 174 21.63 3.46 3.02
C LYS A 174 22.79 4.25 2.41
N GLU A 175 22.97 4.18 1.09
CA GLU A 175 24.00 4.95 0.38
C GLU A 175 23.82 6.46 0.56
N GLN A 176 22.60 6.99 0.40
CA GLN A 176 22.31 8.41 0.60
C GLN A 176 22.59 8.84 2.04
N ARG A 177 22.21 8.02 3.04
CA ARG A 177 22.53 8.29 4.45
C ARG A 177 24.04 8.35 4.68
N ASN A 178 24.80 7.42 4.13
CA ASN A 178 26.26 7.41 4.27
C ASN A 178 26.89 8.65 3.64
N LYS A 179 26.45 9.06 2.43
CA LYS A 179 26.91 10.28 1.75
C LYS A 179 26.67 11.56 2.59
N VAL A 180 25.53 11.66 3.27
CA VAL A 180 25.22 12.79 4.16
C VAL A 180 26.09 12.79 5.42
N VAL A 181 26.45 11.62 5.95
CA VAL A 181 27.38 11.51 7.10
C VAL A 181 28.81 11.90 6.70
N THR A 182 29.28 11.48 5.52
CA THR A 182 30.63 11.84 5.03
C THR A 182 30.79 13.30 4.61
N PHE A 183 29.70 14.08 4.50
CA PHE A 183 29.77 15.51 4.17
C PHE A 183 29.87 16.43 5.41
N LYS A 184 29.99 15.87 6.63
CA LYS A 184 30.17 16.63 7.88
C LYS A 184 31.60 16.93 8.37
N PRO A 185 32.74 16.58 7.71
CA PRO A 185 34.05 17.09 8.10
C PRO A 185 34.36 18.39 7.34
N ARG A 186 33.91 19.54 7.90
CA ARG A 186 34.43 20.88 7.51
C ARG A 186 34.14 22.02 8.48
N GLN A 187 33.34 21.80 9.53
CA GLN A 187 33.11 22.81 10.58
C GLN A 187 34.10 22.71 11.76
N GLN A 188 34.97 21.69 11.80
CA GLN A 188 36.02 21.56 12.82
C GLN A 188 37.39 22.08 12.34
N GLU A 189 37.66 22.08 11.03
CA GLU A 189 38.91 22.65 10.47
C GLU A 189 38.94 24.18 10.49
N LEU A 190 37.76 24.84 10.50
CA LEU A 190 37.61 26.30 10.62
C LEU A 190 37.54 26.79 12.08
N GLN A 191 37.80 25.92 13.06
CA GLN A 191 37.98 26.29 14.48
C GLN A 191 39.40 26.00 14.98
N ALA A 192 40.30 25.60 14.09
CA ALA A 192 41.71 25.29 14.36
C ALA A 192 42.68 26.08 13.46
N ALA A 193 42.18 27.17 12.86
CA ALA A 193 42.92 28.15 12.05
C ALA A 193 42.55 29.56 12.53
#